data_AF-A0A2V5M9C0-F1
#
_entry.id   AF-A0A2V5M9C0-F1
#
_cell.length_a   1.000
_cell.length_b   1.000
_cell.length_c   1.000
_cell.angle_alpha   90.00
_cell.angle_beta   90.00
_cell.angle_gamma   90.00
#
_symmetry.space_group_name_H-M   'P 1'
#
loop_
_entity.id
_entity.type
_entity.pdbx_description
1 polymer ?
#
loop_
_entity_poly.entity_id
_entity_poly.type
_entity_poly.pdbx_seq_one_letter_code
_entity_poly.pdbx_strand_id
1 'polypeptide(L)'
;MSTKLASDLRDLLGDEIVADDRNSIAAHSGDKWFATHPPDLVVFARSTEDVSKLLHFASREKVPVTARGGGFGYVGGCVPARAGIALSLIRMNRIKEINFTDAVAIVEPGVFTAELKSAVCAQQLFYPPDPASMKDCTIGGNVATNAGGPRCLKYGVTRNYVIGLEVVLGNGEILRTGGRVHKNKTGFDLIGLFVGSEGMLGIVTWRLVSCSCSCSCP
;
A
#
# COMPACT_ATOMS: atom_id res chain seq x y z
N MET A 1 -2.22 25.65 -12.93
CA MET A 1 -3.07 24.77 -12.09
C MET A 1 -2.24 24.06 -11.04
N SER A 2 -1.14 23.39 -11.43
CA SER A 2 -0.19 22.73 -10.52
C SER A 2 0.35 23.62 -9.37
N THR A 3 0.75 24.88 -9.62
CA THR A 3 1.32 25.75 -8.58
C THR A 3 0.37 26.09 -7.42
N LYS A 4 -0.92 26.32 -7.71
CA LYS A 4 -1.92 26.56 -6.66
C LYS A 4 -2.18 25.29 -5.87
N LEU A 5 -2.35 24.16 -6.58
CA LEU A 5 -2.56 22.84 -5.97
C LEU A 5 -1.40 22.48 -5.02
N ALA A 6 -0.16 22.72 -5.43
CA ALA A 6 1.00 22.44 -4.60
C ALA A 6 1.05 23.34 -3.36
N SER A 7 0.73 24.63 -3.48
CA SER A 7 0.63 25.54 -2.32
C SER A 7 -0.44 25.08 -1.33
N ASP A 8 -1.65 24.80 -1.80
CA ASP A 8 -2.77 24.38 -0.96
C ASP A 8 -2.46 23.06 -0.20
N LEU A 9 -1.77 22.13 -0.85
CA LEU A 9 -1.35 20.87 -0.23
C LEU A 9 -0.21 21.04 0.77
N ARG A 10 0.73 21.96 0.53
CA ARG A 10 1.80 22.29 1.49
C ARG A 10 1.23 22.90 2.76
N ASP A 11 0.23 23.77 2.65
CA ASP A 11 -0.46 24.34 3.81
C ASP A 11 -1.22 23.27 4.61
N LEU A 12 -1.78 22.26 3.93
CA LEU A 12 -2.57 21.19 4.55
C LEU A 12 -1.72 20.08 5.20
N LEU A 13 -0.66 19.64 4.52
CA LEU A 13 0.12 18.44 4.85
C LEU A 13 1.54 18.77 5.34
N GLY A 14 2.03 19.97 5.08
CA GLY A 14 3.40 20.39 5.31
C GLY A 14 4.29 20.24 4.08
N ASP A 15 5.29 21.10 3.98
CA ASP A 15 6.15 21.23 2.79
C ASP A 15 6.92 19.95 2.45
N GLU A 16 7.43 19.25 3.46
CA GLU A 16 8.26 18.04 3.28
C GLU A 16 7.52 16.84 2.65
N ILE A 17 6.17 16.87 2.63
CA ILE A 17 5.34 15.79 2.09
C ILE A 17 5.08 15.99 0.60
N VAL A 18 5.13 17.22 0.10
CA VAL A 18 4.73 17.58 -1.27
C VAL A 18 5.95 17.81 -2.15
N ALA A 19 6.02 17.14 -3.29
CA ALA A 19 7.09 17.31 -4.27
C ALA A 19 6.53 17.60 -5.67
N ASP A 20 6.92 18.74 -6.23
CA ASP A 20 6.60 19.22 -7.57
C ASP A 20 7.86 19.41 -8.43
N ASP A 21 9.02 18.91 -7.96
CA ASP A 21 10.25 18.91 -8.73
C ASP A 21 10.23 17.88 -9.87
N ARG A 22 11.00 18.17 -10.93
CA ARG A 22 11.02 17.35 -12.15
C ARG A 22 11.46 15.90 -11.90
N ASN A 23 12.35 15.67 -10.94
CA ASN A 23 12.87 14.32 -10.68
C ASN A 23 11.82 13.47 -9.99
N SER A 24 11.12 14.03 -8.99
CA SER A 24 10.01 13.35 -8.31
C SER A 24 8.89 13.01 -9.28
N ILE A 25 8.47 13.96 -10.12
CA ILE A 25 7.43 13.74 -11.13
C ILE A 25 7.85 12.63 -12.12
N ALA A 26 9.08 12.71 -12.65
CA ALA A 26 9.58 11.70 -13.59
C ALA A 26 9.61 10.30 -12.96
N ALA A 27 10.11 10.17 -11.73
CA ALA A 27 10.18 8.89 -11.01
C ALA A 27 8.81 8.26 -10.71
N HIS A 28 7.74 9.06 -10.69
CA HIS A 28 6.37 8.62 -10.41
C HIS A 28 5.47 8.61 -11.65
N SER A 29 6.04 8.83 -12.85
CA SER A 29 5.29 8.90 -14.11
C SER A 29 5.03 7.54 -14.75
N GLY A 30 5.84 6.52 -14.48
CA GLY A 30 5.78 5.24 -15.19
C GLY A 30 5.68 4.00 -14.31
N ASP A 31 5.31 2.87 -14.90
CA ASP A 31 5.38 1.55 -14.27
C ASP A 31 6.64 0.78 -14.68
N LYS A 32 6.72 -0.51 -14.33
CA LYS A 32 7.88 -1.34 -14.68
C LYS A 32 7.87 -1.80 -16.13
N TRP A 33 6.72 -1.79 -16.78
CA TRP A 33 6.57 -2.25 -18.15
C TRP A 33 6.85 -1.09 -19.11
N PHE A 34 5.81 -0.39 -19.59
CA PHE A 34 5.96 0.73 -20.53
C PHE A 34 4.88 1.81 -20.36
N ALA A 35 3.96 1.69 -19.38
CA ALA A 35 2.94 2.69 -19.18
C ALA A 35 3.57 3.95 -18.57
N THR A 36 3.27 5.12 -19.13
CA THR A 36 3.79 6.40 -18.63
C THR A 36 2.76 7.51 -18.80
N HIS A 37 2.57 8.29 -17.74
CA HIS A 37 1.85 9.55 -17.75
C HIS A 37 2.27 10.36 -16.51
N PRO A 38 2.78 11.59 -16.67
CA PRO A 38 3.27 12.36 -15.53
C PRO A 38 2.11 12.84 -14.63
N PRO A 39 2.27 12.81 -13.29
CA PRO A 39 1.41 13.56 -12.37
C PRO A 39 1.74 15.06 -12.37
N ASP A 40 0.86 15.88 -11.80
CA ASP A 40 1.13 17.31 -11.55
C ASP A 40 2.08 17.51 -10.36
N LEU A 41 2.00 16.61 -9.37
CA LEU A 41 2.85 16.57 -8.18
C LEU A 41 2.78 15.19 -7.51
N VAL A 42 3.69 14.95 -6.58
CA VAL A 42 3.78 13.73 -5.76
C VAL A 42 3.56 14.09 -4.29
N VAL A 43 2.77 13.28 -3.58
CA VAL A 43 2.60 13.37 -2.13
C VAL A 43 3.20 12.13 -1.48
N PHE A 44 4.18 12.30 -0.61
CA PHE A 44 4.86 11.23 0.11
C PHE A 44 4.29 11.05 1.52
N ALA A 45 3.12 10.42 1.62
CA ALA A 45 2.43 10.23 2.90
C ALA A 45 3.30 9.51 3.94
N ARG A 46 3.21 9.96 5.19
CA ARG A 46 3.97 9.42 6.34
C ARG A 46 3.05 8.76 7.38
N SER A 47 1.75 8.97 7.27
CA SER A 47 0.73 8.52 8.21
C SER A 47 -0.62 8.29 7.53
N THR A 48 -1.53 7.58 8.22
CA THR A 48 -2.92 7.43 7.77
C THR A 48 -3.62 8.78 7.70
N GLU A 49 -3.30 9.69 8.61
CA GLU A 49 -3.86 11.04 8.68
C GLU A 49 -3.48 11.87 7.45
N ASP A 50 -2.25 11.74 6.94
CA ASP A 50 -1.84 12.41 5.69
C ASP A 50 -2.69 11.94 4.51
N VAL A 51 -2.92 10.62 4.41
CA VAL A 51 -3.75 10.03 3.36
C VAL A 51 -5.21 10.47 3.50
N SER A 52 -5.75 10.48 4.72
CA SER A 52 -7.11 10.93 5.02
C SER A 52 -7.32 12.39 4.60
N LYS A 53 -6.44 13.30 5.05
CA LYS A 53 -6.48 14.72 4.67
C LYS A 53 -6.36 14.92 3.17
N LEU A 54 -5.44 14.21 2.52
CA LEU A 54 -5.25 14.28 1.08
C LEU A 54 -6.49 13.85 0.32
N LEU A 55 -7.07 12.69 0.63
CA LEU A 55 -8.24 12.18 -0.08
C LEU A 55 -9.47 13.06 0.17
N HIS A 56 -9.65 13.57 1.39
CA HIS A 56 -10.69 14.53 1.69
C HIS A 56 -10.58 15.81 0.84
N PHE A 57 -9.38 16.38 0.77
CA PHE A 57 -9.08 17.54 -0.08
C PHE A 57 -9.32 17.22 -1.57
N ALA A 58 -8.76 16.12 -2.06
CA ALA A 58 -8.87 15.71 -3.46
C ALA A 58 -10.32 15.44 -3.88
N SER A 59 -11.13 14.85 -3.00
CA SER A 59 -12.57 14.65 -3.22
C SER A 59 -13.31 15.97 -3.33
N ARG A 60 -12.99 16.97 -2.51
CA ARG A 60 -13.61 18.29 -2.53
C ARG A 60 -13.24 19.08 -3.78
N GLU A 61 -11.96 19.10 -4.11
CA GLU A 61 -11.41 19.84 -5.27
C GLU A 61 -11.53 19.06 -6.59
N LYS A 62 -12.06 17.83 -6.55
CA LYS A 62 -12.20 16.91 -7.70
C LYS A 62 -10.88 16.64 -8.43
N VAL A 63 -9.80 16.53 -7.67
CA VAL A 63 -8.46 16.20 -8.17
C VAL A 63 -8.26 14.69 -8.13
N PRO A 64 -7.89 14.03 -9.23
CA PRO A 64 -7.65 12.59 -9.23
C PRO A 64 -6.38 12.25 -8.42
N VAL A 65 -6.44 11.15 -7.68
CA VAL A 65 -5.32 10.61 -6.88
C VAL A 65 -5.02 9.21 -7.37
N THR A 66 -3.75 8.94 -7.65
CA THR A 66 -3.26 7.61 -8.03
C THR A 66 -2.32 7.12 -6.94
N ALA A 67 -2.71 6.06 -6.24
CA ALA A 67 -1.86 5.46 -5.22
C ALA A 67 -0.72 4.65 -5.82
N ARG A 68 0.43 4.72 -5.15
CA ARG A 68 1.67 4.08 -5.58
C ARG A 68 2.47 3.58 -4.39
N GLY A 69 2.82 2.29 -4.45
CA GLY A 69 3.83 1.67 -3.59
C GLY A 69 5.21 1.77 -4.26
N GLY A 70 5.88 0.63 -4.44
CA GLY A 70 7.20 0.57 -5.10
C GLY A 70 7.22 0.82 -6.62
N GLY A 71 6.08 1.12 -7.25
CA GLY A 71 6.01 1.41 -8.70
C GLY A 71 6.23 0.21 -9.63
N PHE A 72 6.28 -1.01 -9.08
CA PHE A 72 6.61 -2.24 -9.81
C PHE A 72 5.40 -3.01 -10.34
N GLY A 73 4.43 -2.28 -10.91
CA GLY A 73 3.27 -2.85 -11.61
C GLY A 73 3.56 -3.11 -13.09
N TYR A 74 2.75 -3.95 -13.73
CA TYR A 74 2.88 -4.33 -15.15
C TYR A 74 1.67 -3.96 -16.01
N VAL A 75 0.63 -3.36 -15.42
CA VAL A 75 -0.65 -3.06 -16.07
C VAL A 75 -1.00 -1.58 -16.01
N GLY A 76 -0.06 -0.72 -15.64
CA GLY A 76 -0.30 0.73 -15.52
C GLY A 76 -1.11 1.17 -14.29
N GLY A 77 -1.51 0.29 -13.37
CA GLY A 77 -2.34 0.66 -12.21
C GLY A 77 -1.71 1.68 -11.25
N CYS A 78 -0.38 1.81 -11.24
CA CYS A 78 0.35 2.82 -10.46
C CYS A 78 0.76 4.06 -11.28
N VAL A 79 0.22 4.20 -12.50
CA VAL A 79 0.46 5.32 -13.41
C VAL A 79 -0.78 6.20 -13.44
N PRO A 80 -0.65 7.52 -13.25
CA PRO A 80 -1.79 8.42 -13.31
C PRO A 80 -2.52 8.36 -14.65
N ALA A 81 -3.77 7.87 -14.68
CA ALA A 81 -4.55 7.84 -15.94
C ALA A 81 -4.86 9.25 -16.48
N ARG A 82 -4.87 10.23 -15.57
CA ARG A 82 -4.92 11.66 -15.84
C ARG A 82 -3.84 12.30 -14.97
N ALA A 83 -3.35 13.48 -15.34
CA ALA A 83 -2.54 14.30 -14.43
C ALA A 83 -3.27 14.49 -13.08
N GLY A 84 -2.59 15.03 -12.06
CA GLY A 84 -3.12 15.13 -10.71
C GLY A 84 -2.09 14.67 -9.69
N ILE A 85 -2.52 13.92 -8.68
CA ILE A 85 -1.68 13.59 -7.54
C ILE A 85 -1.24 12.14 -7.59
N ALA A 86 0.08 11.90 -7.64
CA ALA A 86 0.63 10.59 -7.32
C ALA A 86 0.83 10.49 -5.80
N LEU A 87 0.06 9.62 -5.14
CA LEU A 87 0.18 9.35 -3.72
C LEU A 87 1.18 8.21 -3.49
N SER A 88 2.38 8.56 -3.04
CA SER A 88 3.43 7.61 -2.70
C SER A 88 3.33 7.19 -1.24
N LEU A 89 3.21 5.88 -1.01
CA LEU A 89 3.12 5.27 0.33
C LEU A 89 4.46 4.74 0.85
N ILE A 90 5.55 4.94 0.10
CA ILE A 90 6.87 4.36 0.40
C ILE A 90 7.48 4.83 1.72
N ARG A 91 7.05 6.00 2.24
CA ARG A 91 7.50 6.53 3.54
C ARG A 91 6.73 5.95 4.72
N MET A 92 5.64 5.23 4.49
CA MET A 92 4.93 4.45 5.50
C MET A 92 5.53 3.03 5.54
N ASN A 93 6.79 2.90 5.97
CA ASN A 93 7.59 1.67 5.82
C ASN A 93 7.98 1.00 7.15
N ARG A 94 7.21 1.21 8.21
CA ARG A 94 7.50 0.59 9.51
C ARG A 94 6.83 -0.77 9.68
N ILE A 95 7.61 -1.73 10.17
CA ILE A 95 7.10 -2.95 10.80
C ILE A 95 6.84 -2.62 12.27
N LYS A 96 5.58 -2.75 12.69
CA LYS A 96 5.10 -2.21 13.97
C LYS A 96 5.07 -3.26 15.06
N GLU A 97 4.74 -4.49 14.68
CA GLU A 97 4.72 -5.63 15.57
C GLU A 97 4.99 -6.89 14.75
N ILE A 98 5.75 -7.82 15.32
CA ILE A 98 5.79 -9.22 14.89
C ILE A 98 5.61 -10.04 16.15
N ASN A 99 4.54 -10.83 16.21
CA ASN A 99 4.21 -11.64 17.36
C ASN A 99 4.28 -13.12 17.00
N PHE A 100 5.14 -13.84 17.71
CA PHE A 100 5.34 -15.27 17.50
C PHE A 100 4.15 -16.11 17.95
N THR A 101 3.51 -15.75 19.08
CA THR A 101 2.48 -16.54 19.74
C THR A 101 1.24 -16.74 18.87
N ASP A 102 0.84 -15.71 18.13
CA ASP A 102 -0.29 -15.78 17.20
C ASP A 102 0.12 -15.71 15.72
N ALA A 103 1.43 -15.67 15.45
CA ALA A 103 2.02 -15.52 14.13
C ALA A 103 1.43 -14.33 13.35
N VAL A 104 1.24 -13.18 13.99
CA VAL A 104 0.74 -11.96 13.35
C VAL A 104 1.83 -10.91 13.24
N ALA A 105 1.96 -10.33 12.04
CA ALA A 105 2.76 -9.15 11.78
C ALA A 105 1.85 -7.96 11.47
N ILE A 106 2.22 -6.80 12.02
CA ILE A 106 1.56 -5.54 11.77
C ILE A 106 2.49 -4.61 11.01
N VAL A 107 2.09 -4.19 9.81
CA VAL A 107 2.97 -3.47 8.89
C VAL A 107 2.26 -2.31 8.20
N GLU A 108 3.03 -1.26 7.95
CA GLU A 108 2.64 -0.15 7.08
C GLU A 108 2.79 -0.55 5.57
N PRO A 109 2.05 0.08 4.65
CA PRO A 109 1.95 -0.34 3.24
C PRO A 109 3.23 -0.13 2.43
N GLY A 110 4.14 0.73 2.87
CA GLY A 110 5.42 1.01 2.24
C GLY A 110 6.53 0.01 2.56
N VAL A 111 6.31 -0.93 3.49
CA VAL A 111 7.29 -1.99 3.81
C VAL A 111 7.56 -2.84 2.57
N PHE A 112 8.83 -3.05 2.21
CA PHE A 112 9.16 -3.94 1.09
C PHE A 112 8.94 -5.41 1.46
N THR A 113 8.50 -6.22 0.51
CA THR A 113 8.16 -7.63 0.76
C THR A 113 9.37 -8.42 1.27
N ALA A 114 10.56 -8.15 0.71
CA ALA A 114 11.80 -8.76 1.16
C ALA A 114 12.18 -8.38 2.61
N GLU A 115 11.90 -7.14 3.03
CA GLU A 115 12.15 -6.68 4.40
C GLU A 115 11.22 -7.39 5.38
N LEU A 116 9.91 -7.47 5.07
CA LEU A 116 8.96 -8.21 5.90
C LEU A 116 9.39 -9.67 6.05
N LYS A 117 9.74 -10.33 4.94
CA LYS A 117 10.21 -11.71 4.95
C LYS A 117 11.41 -11.90 5.86
N SER A 118 12.41 -11.02 5.74
CA SER A 118 13.63 -11.08 6.56
C SER A 118 13.32 -10.85 8.05
N ALA A 119 12.42 -9.93 8.37
CA ALA A 119 12.05 -9.60 9.75
C ALA A 119 11.27 -10.72 10.44
N VAL A 120 10.30 -11.34 9.76
CA VAL A 120 9.53 -12.48 10.34
C VAL A 120 10.40 -13.73 10.45
N CYS A 121 11.30 -13.92 9.51
CA CYS A 121 12.30 -14.99 9.50
C CYS A 121 13.20 -14.96 10.74
N ALA A 122 13.65 -13.76 11.15
CA ALA A 122 14.42 -13.57 12.38
C ALA A 122 13.63 -13.95 13.65
N GLN A 123 12.30 -13.98 13.57
CA GLN A 123 11.38 -14.40 14.62
C GLN A 123 10.90 -15.85 14.44
N GLN A 124 11.57 -16.67 13.62
CA GLN A 124 11.18 -18.07 13.32
C GLN A 124 9.78 -18.20 12.68
N LEU A 125 9.29 -17.12 12.09
CA LEU A 125 8.07 -17.05 11.31
C LEU A 125 8.40 -16.94 9.82
N PHE A 126 7.40 -17.17 9.00
CA PHE A 126 7.51 -17.17 7.55
C PHE A 126 6.30 -16.47 6.93
N TYR A 127 6.55 -15.49 6.05
CA TYR A 127 5.53 -14.88 5.20
C TYR A 127 5.57 -15.53 3.80
N PRO A 128 4.58 -16.36 3.44
CA PRO A 128 4.70 -17.23 2.26
C PRO A 128 4.67 -16.55 0.89
N PRO A 129 3.79 -15.55 0.63
CA PRO A 129 3.71 -14.90 -0.68
C PRO A 129 5.07 -14.44 -1.20
N ASP A 130 5.38 -14.78 -2.44
CA ASP A 130 6.67 -14.56 -3.08
C ASP A 130 6.55 -13.96 -4.49
N PRO A 131 6.04 -12.73 -4.62
CA PRO A 131 6.02 -12.05 -5.91
C PRO A 131 7.43 -12.00 -6.50
N ALA A 132 7.56 -12.19 -7.82
CA ALA A 132 8.87 -12.18 -8.49
C ALA A 132 9.63 -10.86 -8.24
N SER A 133 8.90 -9.76 -8.03
CA SER A 133 9.40 -8.43 -7.68
C SER A 133 9.58 -8.20 -6.18
N MET A 134 9.72 -9.24 -5.33
CA MET A 134 9.70 -9.10 -3.86
C MET A 134 10.71 -8.08 -3.28
N LYS A 135 11.80 -7.78 -4.00
CA LYS A 135 12.78 -6.76 -3.61
C LYS A 135 12.28 -5.33 -3.83
N ASP A 136 11.37 -5.15 -4.78
CA ASP A 136 10.91 -3.85 -5.28
C ASP A 136 9.42 -3.59 -4.97
N CYS A 137 8.62 -4.63 -4.71
CA CYS A 137 7.20 -4.48 -4.38
C CYS A 137 6.98 -4.33 -2.88
N THR A 138 6.11 -3.39 -2.53
CA THR A 138 5.71 -3.14 -1.15
C THR A 138 4.51 -4.00 -0.77
N ILE A 139 4.34 -4.26 0.53
CA ILE A 139 3.16 -4.97 1.04
C ILE A 139 1.89 -4.27 0.55
N GLY A 140 1.85 -2.93 0.63
CA GLY A 140 0.85 -2.02 0.07
C GLY A 140 0.33 -2.46 -1.29
N GLY A 141 1.25 -2.52 -2.25
CA GLY A 141 0.98 -2.95 -3.62
C GLY A 141 0.49 -4.39 -3.70
N ASN A 142 1.14 -5.33 -2.99
CA ASN A 142 0.76 -6.75 -3.06
C ASN A 142 -0.70 -7.02 -2.70
N VAL A 143 -1.25 -6.34 -1.70
CA VAL A 143 -2.66 -6.51 -1.37
C VAL A 143 -3.55 -5.78 -2.36
N ALA A 144 -3.17 -4.59 -2.82
CA ALA A 144 -3.94 -3.86 -3.82
C ALA A 144 -4.10 -4.69 -5.10
N THR A 145 -3.09 -5.48 -5.47
CA THR A 145 -3.09 -6.33 -6.67
C THR A 145 -3.40 -7.81 -6.39
N ASN A 146 -3.63 -8.18 -5.12
CA ASN A 146 -3.70 -9.58 -4.67
C ASN A 146 -2.55 -10.45 -5.20
N ALA A 147 -1.31 -9.97 -5.04
CA ALA A 147 -0.12 -10.59 -5.60
C ALA A 147 0.03 -12.06 -5.18
N GLY A 148 0.35 -12.89 -6.17
CA GLY A 148 0.79 -14.26 -5.98
C GLY A 148 2.30 -14.39 -6.13
N GLY A 149 2.74 -15.56 -6.58
CA GLY A 149 4.14 -15.90 -6.81
C GLY A 149 4.29 -17.40 -7.04
N PRO A 150 5.49 -17.91 -7.34
CA PRO A 150 5.73 -19.33 -7.56
C PRO A 150 5.27 -20.25 -6.41
N ARG A 151 5.31 -19.77 -5.15
CA ARG A 151 4.86 -20.54 -3.98
C ARG A 151 3.33 -20.59 -3.85
N CYS A 152 2.56 -19.91 -4.69
CA CYS A 152 1.10 -19.83 -4.55
C CYS A 152 0.38 -21.18 -4.68
N LEU A 153 0.96 -22.14 -5.39
CA LEU A 153 0.40 -23.50 -5.51
C LEU A 153 0.24 -24.17 -4.14
N LYS A 154 1.23 -24.01 -3.25
CA LYS A 154 1.22 -24.62 -1.91
C LYS A 154 0.60 -23.69 -0.86
N TYR A 155 0.81 -22.39 -0.99
CA TYR A 155 0.56 -21.43 0.09
C TYR A 155 -0.56 -20.42 -0.22
N GLY A 156 -1.06 -20.36 -1.45
CA GLY A 156 -2.04 -19.36 -1.85
C GLY A 156 -1.41 -17.99 -2.12
N VAL A 157 -2.25 -16.96 -2.19
CA VAL A 157 -1.87 -15.60 -2.60
C VAL A 157 -2.00 -14.62 -1.43
N THR A 158 -1.65 -13.36 -1.67
CA THR A 158 -1.65 -12.32 -0.63
C THR A 158 -2.95 -12.27 0.17
N ARG A 159 -4.13 -12.39 -0.47
CA ARG A 159 -5.44 -12.43 0.21
C ARG A 159 -5.50 -13.42 1.36
N ASN A 160 -4.91 -14.60 1.23
CA ASN A 160 -4.97 -15.67 2.24
C ASN A 160 -4.27 -15.29 3.54
N TYR A 161 -3.38 -14.30 3.50
CA TYR A 161 -2.56 -13.87 4.64
C TYR A 161 -3.02 -12.54 5.23
N VAL A 162 -3.98 -11.84 4.64
CA VAL A 162 -4.52 -10.60 5.19
C VAL A 162 -5.69 -10.90 6.12
N ILE A 163 -5.52 -10.58 7.42
CA ILE A 163 -6.55 -10.79 8.45
C ILE A 163 -7.20 -9.49 8.94
N GLY A 164 -6.61 -8.33 8.60
CA GLY A 164 -7.20 -7.03 8.87
C GLY A 164 -6.52 -5.90 8.10
N LEU A 165 -7.29 -4.85 7.82
CA LEU A 165 -6.90 -3.70 7.03
C LEU A 165 -7.39 -2.40 7.69
N GLU A 166 -6.57 -1.36 7.61
CA GLU A 166 -7.02 0.03 7.67
C GLU A 166 -6.98 0.62 6.27
N VAL A 167 -8.10 1.20 5.85
CA VAL A 167 -8.29 1.75 4.51
C VAL A 167 -8.85 3.15 4.64
N VAL A 168 -8.28 4.09 3.91
CA VAL A 168 -8.83 5.43 3.75
C VAL A 168 -9.68 5.46 2.49
N LEU A 169 -10.96 5.78 2.64
CA LEU A 169 -11.92 5.86 1.55
C LEU A 169 -11.75 7.16 0.76
N GLY A 170 -12.38 7.25 -0.42
CA GLY A 170 -12.27 8.42 -1.30
C GLY A 170 -12.71 9.74 -0.66
N ASN A 171 -13.61 9.71 0.32
CA ASN A 171 -14.06 10.88 1.09
C ASN A 171 -13.10 11.28 2.23
N GLY A 172 -12.04 10.50 2.46
CA GLY A 172 -11.08 10.66 3.55
C GLY A 172 -11.41 9.89 4.83
N GLU A 173 -12.55 9.19 4.92
CA GLU A 173 -12.90 8.40 6.10
C GLU A 173 -11.97 7.20 6.28
N ILE A 174 -11.62 6.90 7.53
CA ILE A 174 -10.77 5.77 7.89
C ILE A 174 -11.67 4.60 8.27
N LEU A 175 -11.65 3.56 7.45
CA LEU A 175 -12.32 2.29 7.69
C LEU A 175 -11.34 1.26 8.22
N ARG A 176 -11.71 0.58 9.31
CA ARG A 176 -11.02 -0.61 9.81
C ARG A 176 -11.89 -1.84 9.56
N THR A 177 -11.29 -2.87 8.97
CA THR A 177 -11.97 -4.14 8.72
C THR A 177 -11.09 -5.33 9.06
N GLY A 178 -11.71 -6.45 9.42
CA GLY A 178 -11.02 -7.62 9.96
C GLY A 178 -10.64 -7.46 11.42
N GLY A 179 -9.57 -8.14 11.83
CA GLY A 179 -9.06 -8.06 13.19
C GLY A 179 -7.94 -9.05 13.45
N ARG A 180 -7.40 -9.02 14.67
CA ARG A 180 -6.34 -9.94 15.13
C ARG A 180 -6.93 -11.31 15.50
N VAL A 181 -7.57 -11.94 14.52
CA VAL A 181 -8.24 -13.24 14.67
C VAL A 181 -8.06 -14.07 13.40
N HIS A 182 -7.68 -15.34 13.55
CA HIS A 182 -7.54 -16.28 12.42
C HIS A 182 -8.89 -16.73 11.85
N LYS A 183 -9.94 -16.67 12.66
CA LYS A 183 -11.32 -16.95 12.25
C LYS A 183 -12.20 -15.76 12.59
N ASN A 184 -12.75 -15.13 11.55
CA ASN A 184 -13.73 -14.06 11.69
C ASN A 184 -15.01 -14.42 10.91
N LYS A 185 -16.15 -14.40 11.59
CA LYS A 185 -17.48 -14.71 11.02
C LYS A 185 -18.53 -13.66 11.40
N THR A 186 -18.11 -12.49 11.86
CA THR A 186 -19.02 -11.41 12.24
C THR A 186 -19.22 -10.46 11.06
N GLY A 187 -20.30 -10.65 10.31
CA GLY A 187 -20.68 -9.79 9.19
C GLY A 187 -20.00 -10.13 7.86
N PHE A 188 -19.93 -9.13 6.96
CA PHE A 188 -19.36 -9.29 5.63
C PHE A 188 -17.83 -9.28 5.63
N ASP A 189 -17.24 -10.04 4.71
CA ASP A 189 -15.80 -10.05 4.47
C ASP A 189 -15.37 -8.83 3.62
N LEU A 190 -15.27 -7.66 4.26
CA LEU A 190 -14.84 -6.45 3.55
C LEU A 190 -13.34 -6.47 3.21
N ILE A 191 -12.53 -7.32 3.85
CA ILE A 191 -11.12 -7.49 3.46
C ILE A 191 -11.03 -7.93 2.01
N GLY A 192 -11.86 -8.91 1.62
CA GLY A 192 -11.92 -9.41 0.25
C GLY A 192 -12.31 -8.36 -0.79
N LEU A 193 -13.01 -7.30 -0.39
CA LEU A 193 -13.39 -6.21 -1.29
C LEU A 193 -12.19 -5.32 -1.64
N PHE A 194 -11.30 -5.04 -0.68
CA PHE A 194 -10.15 -4.15 -0.89
C PHE A 194 -8.93 -4.88 -1.45
N VAL A 195 -8.76 -6.17 -1.16
CA VAL A 195 -7.67 -6.97 -1.71
C VAL A 195 -7.95 -7.24 -3.20
N GLY A 196 -7.05 -6.81 -4.08
CA GLY A 196 -7.24 -6.89 -5.53
C GLY A 196 -8.05 -5.71 -6.11
N SER A 197 -8.40 -4.70 -5.31
CA SER A 197 -9.13 -3.51 -5.79
C SER A 197 -8.27 -2.51 -6.57
N GLU A 198 -6.95 -2.72 -6.63
CA GLU A 198 -5.96 -1.85 -7.27
C GLU A 198 -5.98 -0.39 -6.76
N GLY A 199 -6.48 -0.17 -5.54
CA GLY A 199 -6.60 1.17 -4.94
C GLY A 199 -7.83 1.95 -5.38
N MET A 200 -8.73 1.35 -6.17
CA MET A 200 -9.92 2.01 -6.71
C MET A 200 -11.04 2.20 -5.69
N LEU A 201 -11.08 1.37 -4.65
CA LEU A 201 -12.10 1.42 -3.60
C LEU A 201 -11.62 2.14 -2.32
N GLY A 202 -10.32 2.41 -2.22
CA GLY A 202 -9.70 3.06 -1.08
C GLY A 202 -8.21 2.76 -0.99
N ILE A 203 -7.51 3.57 -0.21
CA ILE A 203 -6.05 3.48 -0.03
C ILE A 203 -5.74 2.78 1.27
N VAL A 204 -4.98 1.70 1.19
CA VAL A 204 -4.69 0.88 2.35
C VAL A 204 -3.46 1.41 3.09
N THR A 205 -3.63 1.76 4.37
CA THR A 205 -2.62 2.46 5.20
C THR A 205 -2.05 1.61 6.32
N TRP A 206 -2.67 0.47 6.62
CA TRP A 206 -2.22 -0.44 7.68
C TRP A 206 -2.67 -1.85 7.41
N ARG A 207 -1.86 -2.84 7.78
CA ARG A 207 -2.22 -4.26 7.59
C ARG A 207 -1.79 -5.16 8.72
N LEU A 208 -2.68 -6.12 9.00
CA LEU A 208 -2.43 -7.31 9.81
C LEU A 208 -2.24 -8.49 8.88
N VAL A 209 -1.06 -9.11 8.94
CA VAL A 209 -0.67 -10.23 8.11
C VAL A 209 -0.41 -11.47 8.97
N SER A 210 -1.07 -12.56 8.65
CA SER A 210 -0.77 -13.86 9.24
C SER A 210 0.53 -14.42 8.64
N CYS A 211 1.38 -14.93 9.50
CA CYS A 211 2.60 -15.67 9.17
C CYS A 211 2.40 -17.14 9.54
N SER A 212 3.29 -18.00 9.06
CA SER A 212 3.33 -19.43 9.43
C SER A 212 4.62 -19.72 10.19
N CYS A 213 4.57 -20.61 11.18
CA CYS A 213 5.80 -21.06 11.86
C CYS A 213 6.68 -21.83 10.87
N SER A 214 7.99 -21.62 10.93
CA SER A 214 8.92 -22.44 10.16
C SER A 214 10.20 -22.74 10.94
N CYS A 215 10.63 -24.00 10.91
CA CYS A 215 11.92 -24.42 11.47
C CYS A 215 13.11 -23.98 10.61
N SER A 216 12.87 -23.64 9.33
CA SER A 216 13.88 -23.12 8.40
C SER A 216 13.24 -22.09 7.48
N CYS A 217 13.91 -20.95 7.31
CA CYS A 217 13.41 -19.86 6.49
C CYS A 217 13.88 -20.06 5.03
N PRO A 218 12.98 -20.30 4.06
CA PRO A 218 13.33 -20.64 2.69
C PRO A 218 13.28 -19.46 1.72
#